data_AF-A0A7Y6PL36-F1
#
_entry.id   AF-A0A7Y6PL36-F1
#
_cell.length_a   1.000
_cell.length_b   1.000
_cell.length_c   1.000
_cell.angle_alpha   90.00
_cell.angle_beta   90.00
_cell.angle_gamma   90.00
#
_symmetry.space_group_name_H-M   'P 1'
#
loop_
_entity.id
_entity.type
_entity.pdbx_description
1 polymer ?
#
loop_
_entity_poly.entity_id
_entity_poly.type
_entity_poly.pdbx_seq_one_letter_code
_entity_poly.pdbx_strand_id
1 'polypeptide(L)'
;VRAFLARMRIKTDQTKALNADTLAAIGAGRADATLRVLESKAAAGEAATEVGDLAMRVCGGAAFRKDVGVERVFRDARAAVVMAPTTDALYDFIGKAVCGLPLF
;
A
#
# COMPACT_ATOMS: atom_id res chain seq x y z
N VAL A 1 9.76 -6.76 -19.82
CA VAL A 1 9.58 -7.61 -18.61
C VAL A 1 10.49 -7.19 -17.45
N ARG A 2 11.84 -7.23 -17.57
CA ARG A 2 12.77 -6.94 -16.45
C ARG A 2 12.53 -5.59 -15.75
N ALA A 3 12.28 -4.52 -16.52
CA ALA A 3 11.99 -3.20 -15.96
C ALA A 3 10.72 -3.16 -15.09
N PHE A 4 9.68 -3.92 -15.45
CA PHE A 4 8.45 -3.98 -14.66
C PHE A 4 8.63 -4.78 -13.37
N LEU A 5 9.40 -5.88 -13.42
CA LEU A 5 9.79 -6.62 -12.22
C LEU A 5 10.57 -5.73 -11.25
N ALA A 6 11.51 -4.93 -11.77
CA ALA A 6 12.26 -3.97 -10.97
C ALA A 6 11.33 -2.93 -10.31
N ARG A 7 10.38 -2.36 -11.05
CA ARG A 7 9.39 -1.41 -10.50
C ARG A 7 8.54 -2.03 -9.39
N MET A 8 7.99 -3.22 -9.62
CA MET A 8 7.20 -3.93 -8.60
C MET A 8 8.02 -4.23 -7.35
N ARG A 9 9.28 -4.64 -7.53
CA ARG A 9 10.21 -4.91 -6.42
C ARG A 9 10.50 -3.65 -5.61
N ILE A 10 10.86 -2.55 -6.26
CA ILE A 10 11.14 -1.27 -5.59
C ILE A 10 9.92 -0.81 -4.80
N LYS A 11 8.72 -0.84 -5.40
CA LYS A 11 7.49 -0.43 -4.72
C LYS A 11 7.19 -1.28 -3.49
N THR A 12 7.35 -2.59 -3.61
CA THR A 12 7.18 -3.53 -2.49
C THR A 12 8.19 -3.27 -1.37
N ASP A 13 9.46 -3.02 -1.71
CA ASP A 13 10.51 -2.76 -0.74
C ASP A 13 10.30 -1.40 -0.03
N GLN A 14 9.81 -0.38 -0.73
CA GLN A 14 9.42 0.91 -0.13
C GLN A 14 8.32 0.74 0.94
N THR A 15 7.26 -0.01 0.62
CA THR A 15 6.19 -0.30 1.58
C THR A 15 6.69 -1.11 2.77
N LYS A 16 7.57 -2.10 2.54
CA LYS A 16 8.18 -2.88 3.63
C LYS A 16 9.01 -2.01 4.56
N ALA A 17 9.80 -1.09 4.01
CA ALA A 17 10.60 -0.16 4.80
C ALA A 17 9.73 0.75 5.67
N LEU A 18 8.66 1.33 5.09
CA LEU A 18 7.73 2.14 5.86
C LEU A 18 7.03 1.33 6.96
N ASN A 19 6.57 0.11 6.66
CA ASN A 19 5.93 -0.74 7.65
C ASN A 19 6.88 -1.14 8.80
N ALA A 20 8.15 -1.44 8.48
CA ALA A 20 9.16 -1.71 9.50
C ALA A 20 9.42 -0.49 10.40
N ASP A 21 9.52 0.71 9.81
CA ASP A 21 9.65 1.96 10.56
C ASP A 21 8.42 2.24 11.45
N THR A 22 7.21 1.99 10.94
CA THR A 22 5.96 2.10 11.69
C THR A 22 5.97 1.17 12.91
N LEU A 23 6.35 -0.09 12.75
CA LEU A 23 6.45 -1.04 13.86
C LEU A 23 7.50 -0.60 14.88
N ALA A 24 8.65 -0.09 14.43
CA ALA A 24 9.66 0.48 15.32
C ALA A 24 9.14 1.73 16.05
N ALA A 25 8.32 2.57 15.40
CA ALA A 25 7.66 3.73 16.00
C ALA A 25 6.77 3.34 17.17
N ILE A 26 5.92 2.35 16.94
CA ILE A 26 4.99 1.82 17.94
C ILE A 26 5.79 1.25 19.12
N GLY A 27 6.79 0.40 18.84
CA GLY A 27 7.60 -0.24 19.88
C GLY A 27 8.39 0.75 20.74
N ALA A 28 8.86 1.86 20.16
CA ALA A 28 9.61 2.89 20.86
C ALA A 28 8.74 4.01 21.45
N GLY A 29 7.41 3.98 21.27
CA GLY A 29 6.50 5.03 21.73
C GLY A 29 6.78 6.39 21.09
N ARG A 30 7.22 6.43 19.82
CA ARG A 30 7.51 7.69 19.13
C ARG A 30 6.25 8.54 19.01
N ALA A 31 6.41 9.87 19.12
CA ALA A 31 5.30 10.81 19.02
C ALA A 31 4.57 10.75 17.66
N ASP A 32 5.27 10.34 16.58
CA ASP A 32 4.70 10.19 15.24
C ASP A 32 4.13 8.79 14.95
N ALA A 33 4.08 7.87 15.94
CA ALA A 33 3.66 6.49 15.70
C ALA A 33 2.25 6.37 15.09
N THR A 34 1.29 7.15 15.58
CA THR A 34 -0.08 7.17 15.04
C THR A 34 -0.10 7.62 13.58
N LEU A 35 0.67 8.66 13.23
CA LEU A 35 0.77 9.13 11.85
C LEU A 35 1.37 8.04 10.94
N ARG A 36 2.44 7.38 11.38
CA ARG A 36 3.09 6.27 10.67
C ARG A 36 2.16 5.09 10.41
N VAL A 37 1.20 4.82 11.30
CA VAL A 37 0.17 3.79 11.08
C VAL A 37 -0.73 4.16 9.92
N LEU A 38 -1.21 5.41 9.88
CA LEU A 38 -2.07 5.90 8.80
C LEU A 38 -1.35 5.89 7.44
N GLU A 39 -0.11 6.41 7.42
CA GLU A 39 0.74 6.41 6.24
C GLU A 39 1.00 4.99 5.73
N SER A 40 1.35 4.06 6.62
CA SER A 40 1.66 2.68 6.24
C SER A 40 0.46 1.98 5.57
N LYS A 41 -0.76 2.20 6.06
CA LYS A 41 -1.97 1.62 5.48
C LYS A 41 -2.24 2.19 4.09
N ALA A 42 -2.18 3.51 3.93
CA ALA A 42 -2.39 4.17 2.64
C ALA A 42 -1.36 3.70 1.61
N ALA A 43 -0.07 3.77 1.97
CA ALA A 43 1.03 3.38 1.09
C ALA A 43 0.99 1.89 0.73
N ALA A 44 0.60 1.01 1.66
CA ALA A 44 0.48 -0.42 1.38
C ALA A 44 -0.67 -0.73 0.42
N GLY A 45 -1.84 -0.10 0.60
CA GLY A 45 -2.99 -0.29 -0.29
C GLY A 45 -2.71 0.16 -1.73
N GLU A 46 -2.08 1.33 -1.89
CA GLU A 46 -1.67 1.82 -3.20
C GLU A 46 -0.57 0.96 -3.84
N ALA A 47 0.44 0.55 -3.06
CA ALA A 47 1.50 -0.32 -3.57
C ALA A 47 0.97 -1.68 -4.02
N ALA A 48 0.09 -2.31 -3.26
CA ALA A 48 -0.54 -3.56 -3.65
C ALA A 48 -1.34 -3.41 -4.95
N THR A 49 -2.07 -2.29 -5.08
CA THR A 49 -2.82 -1.97 -6.29
C THR A 49 -1.90 -1.78 -7.51
N GLU A 50 -0.87 -0.96 -7.39
CA GLU A 50 0.09 -0.69 -8.47
C GLU A 50 0.85 -1.95 -8.90
N VAL A 51 1.31 -2.75 -7.93
CA VAL A 51 1.99 -4.02 -8.20
C VAL A 51 1.05 -5.02 -8.86
N GLY A 52 -0.21 -5.12 -8.41
CA GLY A 52 -1.24 -5.96 -9.03
C GLY A 52 -1.50 -5.58 -10.48
N ASP A 53 -1.64 -4.29 -10.77
CA ASP A 53 -1.84 -3.77 -12.13
C ASP A 53 -0.65 -4.11 -13.06
N LEU A 54 0.57 -3.92 -12.57
CA LEU A 54 1.80 -4.28 -13.29
C LEU A 54 1.89 -5.79 -13.52
N ALA A 55 1.51 -6.60 -12.55
CA ALA A 55 1.52 -8.06 -12.66
C ALA A 55 0.55 -8.55 -13.75
N MET A 56 -0.68 -8.00 -13.79
CA MET A 56 -1.65 -8.27 -14.86
C MET A 56 -1.07 -7.92 -16.23
N ARG A 57 -0.44 -6.75 -16.37
CA ARG A 57 0.15 -6.28 -17.63
C ARG A 57 1.32 -7.17 -18.10
N VAL A 58 2.23 -7.53 -17.19
CA VAL A 58 3.45 -8.29 -17.55
C VAL A 58 3.13 -9.74 -17.91
N CYS A 59 2.15 -10.34 -17.21
CA CYS A 59 1.76 -11.73 -17.44
C CYS A 59 0.78 -11.90 -18.62
N GLY A 60 0.17 -10.82 -19.11
CA GLY A 60 -0.70 -10.82 -20.28
C GLY A 60 -1.92 -11.73 -20.12
N GLY A 61 -2.33 -12.42 -21.18
CA GLY A 61 -3.51 -13.31 -21.15
C GLY A 61 -3.45 -14.41 -20.09
N ALA A 62 -2.25 -14.88 -19.74
CA ALA A 62 -2.08 -15.88 -18.70
C ALA A 62 -2.48 -15.37 -17.29
N ALA A 63 -2.40 -14.06 -17.05
CA ALA A 63 -2.75 -13.45 -15.77
C ALA A 63 -4.23 -13.65 -15.40
N PHE A 64 -5.10 -13.76 -16.41
CA PHE A 64 -6.55 -13.95 -16.26
C PHE A 64 -6.93 -15.40 -15.96
N ARG A 65 -5.99 -16.34 -16.05
CA ARG A 65 -6.29 -17.73 -15.73
C ARG A 65 -6.34 -17.91 -14.21
N LYS A 66 -7.42 -18.53 -13.73
CA LYS A 66 -7.65 -18.77 -12.30
C LYS A 66 -6.60 -19.65 -11.66
N ASP A 67 -6.01 -20.59 -12.40
CA ASP A 67 -4.99 -21.52 -11.90
C ASP A 67 -3.63 -20.84 -11.69
N VAL A 68 -3.34 -19.74 -12.39
CA VAL A 68 -2.15 -18.90 -12.16
C VAL A 68 -2.37 -17.94 -10.98
N GLY A 69 -3.60 -17.44 -10.81
CA GLY A 69 -4.01 -16.69 -9.61
C GLY A 69 -3.63 -15.21 -9.54
N VAL A 70 -3.01 -14.63 -10.58
CA VAL A 70 -2.65 -13.20 -10.63
C VAL A 70 -3.91 -12.32 -10.59
N GLU A 71 -4.96 -12.69 -11.32
CA GLU A 71 -6.25 -11.98 -11.31
C GLU A 71 -6.89 -11.90 -9.92
N ARG A 72 -6.70 -12.95 -9.10
CA ARG A 72 -7.20 -12.96 -7.72
C ARG A 72 -6.48 -11.92 -6.88
N VAL A 73 -5.15 -11.89 -6.93
CA VAL A 73 -4.34 -10.89 -6.20
C VAL A 73 -4.68 -9.47 -6.66
N PHE A 74 -4.87 -9.26 -7.95
CA PHE A 74 -5.31 -7.97 -8.50
C PHE A 74 -6.67 -7.53 -7.94
N ARG A 75 -7.67 -8.42 -7.90
CA ARG A 75 -8.99 -8.11 -7.32
C ARG A 75 -8.90 -7.85 -5.82
N ASP A 76 -8.16 -8.68 -5.09
CA ASP A 76 -8.01 -8.57 -3.64
C ASP A 76 -7.31 -7.24 -3.27
N ALA A 77 -6.30 -6.81 -4.03
CA ALA A 77 -5.60 -5.55 -3.81
C ALA A 77 -6.53 -4.33 -3.85
N ARG A 78 -7.59 -4.36 -4.67
CA ARG A 78 -8.56 -3.26 -4.77
C ARG A 78 -9.38 -3.07 -3.49
N ALA A 79 -9.56 -4.12 -2.70
CA ALA A 79 -10.21 -4.02 -1.40
C ALA A 79 -9.44 -3.09 -0.45
N ALA A 80 -8.11 -3.04 -0.54
CA ALA A 80 -7.28 -2.26 0.37
C ALA A 80 -7.63 -0.76 0.36
N VAL A 81 -8.06 -0.22 -0.78
CA VAL A 81 -8.39 1.21 -0.96
C VAL A 81 -9.75 1.57 -0.35
N VAL A 82 -10.69 0.62 -0.29
CA VAL A 82 -12.08 0.85 0.14
C VAL A 82 -12.38 0.33 1.56
N MET A 83 -11.52 -0.52 2.12
CA MET A 83 -11.70 -1.06 3.46
C MET A 83 -11.32 -0.02 4.53
N ALA A 84 -12.27 0.28 5.42
CA ALA A 84 -12.16 1.35 6.42
C ALA A 84 -10.86 1.30 7.26
N PRO A 85 -10.27 2.48 7.58
CA PRO A 85 -10.49 3.76 6.89
C PRO A 85 -10.08 3.67 5.41
N THR A 86 -10.85 4.27 4.51
CA THR A 86 -10.53 4.29 3.06
C THR A 86 -9.23 5.05 2.81
N THR A 87 -8.57 4.83 1.66
CA THR A 87 -7.36 5.59 1.32
C THR A 87 -7.60 7.09 1.28
N ASP A 88 -8.74 7.55 0.76
CA ASP A 88 -9.08 8.98 0.74
C ASP A 88 -9.25 9.55 2.16
N ALA A 89 -9.88 8.79 3.06
CA ALA A 89 -9.99 9.19 4.46
C ALA A 89 -8.61 9.22 5.15
N LEU A 90 -7.73 8.28 4.83
CA LEU A 90 -6.35 8.30 5.32
C LEU A 90 -5.60 9.55 4.84
N TYR A 91 -5.79 9.97 3.58
CA TYR A 91 -5.18 11.20 3.09
C TYR A 91 -5.70 12.46 3.79
N ASP A 92 -7.00 12.52 4.12
CA ASP A 92 -7.53 13.61 4.95
C ASP A 92 -6.88 13.62 6.34
N PHE A 93 -6.78 12.47 7.02
CA PHE A 93 -6.18 12.39 8.35
C PHE A 93 -4.68 12.72 8.36
N ILE A 94 -3.93 12.21 7.38
CA ILE A 94 -2.50 12.53 7.20
C ILE A 94 -2.33 14.01 6.89
N GLY A 95 -3.15 14.55 5.97
CA GLY A 95 -3.13 15.96 5.61
C GLY A 95 -3.40 16.88 6.79
N LYS A 96 -4.43 16.57 7.60
CA LYS A 96 -4.71 17.27 8.86
C LYS A 96 -3.52 17.24 9.81
N ALA A 97 -2.92 16.07 10.04
CA ALA A 97 -1.77 15.93 10.92
C ALA A 97 -0.56 16.75 10.46
N VAL A 98 -0.23 16.71 9.17
CA VAL A 98 0.89 17.47 8.57
C VAL A 98 0.65 18.99 8.66
N CYS A 99 -0.60 19.42 8.56
CA CYS A 99 -0.99 20.83 8.68
C CYS A 99 -1.23 21.30 10.13
N GLY A 100 -0.96 20.46 11.14
CA GLY A 100 -1.17 20.81 12.56
C GLY A 100 -2.64 20.90 12.97
N LEU A 101 -3.54 20.30 12.19
CA LEU A 101 -4.97 20.23 12.49
C LEU A 101 -5.30 18.96 13.30
N PRO A 102 -6.36 18.97 14.12
CA PRO A 102 -6.86 17.77 14.77
C PRO A 102 -7.19 16.66 13.77
N LEU A 103 -6.85 15.41 14.10
CA LEU A 103 -7.19 14.25 13.26
C LEU A 103 -8.71 13.98 13.21
N PHE A 104 -9.40 14.25 14.32
CA PHE A 104 -10.84 14.05 14.53
C PHE A 104 -11.51 15.37 14.88
#